data_AF-A0A2P6QEV4-F1
#
_entry.id   AF-A0A2P6QEV4-F1
#
_cell.length_a   1.000
_cell.length_b   1.000
_cell.length_c   1.000
_cell.angle_alpha   90.00
_cell.angle_beta   90.00
_cell.angle_gamma   90.00
#
_symmetry.space_group_name_H-M   'P 1'
#
loop_
_entity.id
_entity.type
_entity.pdbx_description
1 polymer ?
#
loop_
_entity_poly.entity_id
_entity_poly.type
_entity_poly.pdbx_seq_one_letter_code
_entity_poly.pdbx_strand_id
1 'polypeptide(L)'
;MGLFENPLADESFVDQLGSQCGSWSVTWQGVTGNNYTSATILSAITAAVDPSTEIIFSESPGADFVKENNFSYAIVVVGELPYAETNGDNLNLTIAQPGPSTITNVCGKVKCVVVVISGRPVVIEPYISLMDALVAAWLPGTEGQGVTDVLFGDYLPASFLGLGSRQ
;
A
#
# COMPACT_ATOMS: atom_id res chain seq x y z
N MET A 1 -1.56 -2.72 16.40
CA MET A 1 -1.31 -1.91 15.18
C MET A 1 -2.49 -2.08 14.25
N GLY A 2 -2.90 -1.01 13.55
CA GLY A 2 -3.88 -1.12 12.47
C GLY A 2 -3.21 -1.33 11.12
N LEU A 3 -3.71 -2.27 10.32
CA LEU A 3 -3.31 -2.45 8.93
C LEU A 3 -4.56 -2.29 8.05
N PHE A 4 -4.52 -1.32 7.15
CA PHE A 4 -5.67 -0.95 6.35
C PHE A 4 -5.31 -0.84 4.89
N GLU A 5 -6.30 -1.07 4.04
CA GLU A 5 -6.12 -0.93 2.60
C GLU A 5 -7.39 -0.46 1.91
N ASN A 6 -7.26 -0.12 0.62
CA ASN A 6 -8.39 0.05 -0.25
C ASN A 6 -8.59 -1.17 -1.14
N PRO A 7 -9.62 -2.00 -0.92
CA PRO A 7 -9.96 -3.03 -1.88
C PRO A 7 -10.42 -2.36 -3.17
N LEU A 8 -9.87 -2.77 -4.32
CA LEU A 8 -10.32 -2.32 -5.64
C LEU A 8 -10.78 -3.52 -6.43
N ALA A 9 -12.07 -3.55 -6.80
CA ALA A 9 -12.65 -4.65 -7.56
C ALA A 9 -12.37 -6.04 -6.95
N ASP A 10 -12.49 -6.15 -5.63
CA ASP A 10 -12.22 -7.35 -4.81
C ASP A 10 -10.73 -7.77 -4.74
N GLU A 11 -9.82 -6.89 -5.19
CA GLU A 11 -8.37 -7.08 -5.11
C GLU A 11 -7.79 -6.40 -3.85
N SER A 12 -6.87 -7.09 -3.19
CA SER A 12 -6.13 -6.61 -2.01
C SER A 12 -4.74 -6.11 -2.42
N PHE A 13 -4.24 -5.07 -1.77
CA PHE A 13 -2.87 -4.57 -1.92
C PHE A 13 -1.91 -5.13 -0.86
N VAL A 14 -2.43 -5.62 0.27
CA VAL A 14 -1.60 -6.20 1.33
C VAL A 14 -1.56 -7.70 1.32
N ASP A 15 -2.64 -8.37 0.88
CA ASP A 15 -2.78 -9.82 0.97
C ASP A 15 -3.00 -10.49 -0.39
N GLN A 16 -2.66 -9.81 -1.49
CA GLN A 16 -2.62 -10.43 -2.82
C GLN A 16 -1.33 -10.11 -3.58
N LEU A 17 -0.64 -11.18 -3.99
CA LEU A 17 0.61 -11.11 -4.74
C LEU A 17 0.46 -10.45 -6.11
N GLY A 18 -0.70 -10.65 -6.75
CA GLY A 18 -1.02 -10.03 -8.03
C GLY A 18 -0.83 -8.52 -8.03
N SER A 19 -1.44 -7.85 -7.06
CA SER A 19 -1.41 -6.39 -6.91
C SER A 19 -0.02 -5.85 -6.62
N GLN A 20 0.78 -6.51 -5.78
CA GLN A 20 2.17 -6.10 -5.49
C GLN A 20 3.12 -6.31 -6.69
N CYS A 21 2.84 -7.29 -7.56
CA CYS A 21 3.69 -7.57 -8.72
C CYS A 21 3.34 -6.70 -9.93
N GLY A 22 2.05 -6.35 -10.09
CA GLY A 22 1.57 -5.61 -11.25
C GLY A 22 1.48 -6.47 -12.51
N SER A 23 1.50 -5.81 -13.67
CA SER A 23 1.40 -6.48 -14.96
C SER A 23 2.71 -7.17 -15.36
N TRP A 24 2.69 -7.91 -16.48
CA TRP A 24 3.81 -8.76 -16.92
C TRP A 24 4.26 -9.81 -15.88
N SER A 25 3.40 -10.08 -14.90
CA SER A 25 3.62 -11.08 -13.86
C SER A 25 2.67 -12.23 -14.11
N VAL A 26 3.24 -13.34 -14.60
CA VAL A 26 2.54 -14.54 -15.11
C VAL A 26 1.76 -14.31 -16.39
N THR A 27 0.89 -13.30 -16.44
CA THR A 27 0.13 -12.92 -17.64
C THR A 27 0.48 -11.49 -18.06
N TRP A 28 0.03 -11.12 -19.26
CA TRP A 28 0.28 -9.81 -19.83
C TRP A 28 -0.26 -8.66 -18.96
N GLN A 29 -1.52 -8.74 -18.54
CA GLN A 29 -2.15 -7.71 -17.70
C GLN A 29 -1.87 -7.90 -16.20
N GLY A 30 -1.19 -8.99 -15.82
CA GLY A 30 -1.04 -9.40 -14.44
C GLY A 30 -2.13 -10.37 -13.99
N VAL A 31 -1.91 -10.95 -12.82
CA VAL A 31 -2.82 -11.89 -12.18
C VAL A 31 -3.30 -11.31 -10.86
N THR A 32 -4.31 -11.96 -10.31
CA THR A 32 -4.91 -11.64 -9.01
C THR A 32 -4.70 -12.84 -8.06
N GLY A 33 -4.77 -12.59 -6.75
CA GLY A 33 -4.60 -13.65 -5.74
C GLY A 33 -3.16 -14.14 -5.50
N ASN A 34 -3.04 -15.29 -4.80
CA ASN A 34 -1.79 -15.77 -4.17
C ASN A 34 -1.25 -17.11 -4.71
N ASN A 35 -1.57 -17.48 -5.95
CA ASN A 35 -1.31 -18.84 -6.44
C ASN A 35 0.16 -19.21 -6.69
N TYR A 36 1.13 -18.29 -6.49
CA TYR A 36 2.53 -18.48 -6.90
C TYR A 36 3.57 -18.39 -5.76
N THR A 37 3.28 -17.68 -4.67
CA THR A 37 4.11 -17.62 -3.45
C THR A 37 3.25 -17.21 -2.24
N SER A 38 3.83 -16.97 -1.07
CA SER A 38 3.13 -16.54 0.15
C SER A 38 3.72 -15.30 0.80
N ALA A 39 4.67 -14.61 0.17
CA ALA A 39 5.37 -13.44 0.71
C ALA A 39 4.61 -12.12 0.40
N THR A 40 3.36 -12.03 0.84
CA THR A 40 2.55 -10.81 0.75
C THR A 40 3.02 -9.75 1.74
N ILE A 41 2.65 -8.47 1.54
CA ILE A 41 2.95 -7.40 2.50
C ILE A 41 2.34 -7.70 3.89
N LEU A 42 1.14 -8.26 3.96
CA LEU A 42 0.50 -8.69 5.21
C LEU A 42 1.34 -9.76 5.92
N SER A 43 1.78 -10.79 5.18
CA SER A 43 2.61 -11.86 5.73
C SER A 43 3.96 -11.33 6.23
N ALA A 44 4.57 -10.39 5.48
CA ALA A 44 5.82 -9.76 5.82
C ALA A 44 5.69 -8.89 7.08
N ILE A 45 4.62 -8.10 7.18
CA ILE A 45 4.34 -7.28 8.37
C ILE A 45 4.16 -8.18 9.59
N THR A 46 3.39 -9.27 9.44
CA THR A 46 3.16 -10.23 10.52
C THR A 46 4.45 -10.90 10.99
N ALA A 47 5.38 -11.16 10.08
CA ALA A 47 6.68 -11.75 10.41
C ALA A 47 7.68 -10.75 11.02
N ALA A 48 7.56 -9.46 10.69
CA ALA A 48 8.50 -8.43 11.12
C ALA A 48 8.19 -7.85 12.51
N VAL A 49 6.90 -7.79 12.91
CA VAL A 49 6.51 -7.23 14.20
C VAL A 49 6.83 -8.18 15.37
N ASP A 50 6.98 -7.61 16.57
CA ASP A 50 7.12 -8.41 17.79
C ASP A 50 5.89 -9.32 17.99
N PRO A 51 6.04 -10.60 18.42
CA PRO A 51 4.91 -11.53 18.60
C PRO A 51 3.81 -11.06 19.55
N SER A 52 4.09 -10.10 20.44
CA SER A 52 3.09 -9.46 21.31
C SER A 52 2.27 -8.36 20.62
N THR A 53 2.66 -7.96 19.41
CA THR A 53 1.96 -6.94 18.63
C THR A 53 0.72 -7.53 17.98
N GLU A 54 -0.45 -7.13 18.47
CA GLU A 54 -1.71 -7.45 17.82
C GLU A 54 -1.87 -6.64 16.51
N ILE A 55 -2.14 -7.33 15.40
CA ILE A 55 -2.42 -6.73 14.11
C ILE A 55 -3.90 -6.86 13.83
N ILE A 56 -4.59 -5.72 13.70
CA ILE A 56 -6.00 -5.68 13.28
C ILE A 56 -6.03 -5.21 11.83
N PHE A 57 -6.41 -6.13 10.95
CA PHE A 57 -6.60 -5.86 9.53
C PHE A 57 -8.05 -5.49 9.23
N SER A 58 -8.25 -4.43 8.44
CA SER A 58 -9.58 -4.08 7.92
C SER A 58 -9.46 -3.40 6.56
N GLU A 59 -10.28 -3.85 5.62
CA GLU A 59 -10.46 -3.18 4.34
C GLU A 59 -11.34 -1.93 4.52
N SER A 60 -10.90 -0.79 3.97
CA SER A 60 -11.63 0.48 3.94
C SER A 60 -12.37 0.84 5.25
N PRO A 61 -11.68 0.93 6.40
CA PRO A 61 -12.32 1.21 7.68
C PRO A 61 -13.01 2.58 7.70
N GLY A 62 -14.13 2.64 8.43
CA GLY A 62 -14.74 3.90 8.82
C GLY A 62 -13.93 4.61 9.90
N ALA A 63 -14.01 5.94 9.97
CA ALA A 63 -13.27 6.73 10.97
C ALA A 63 -13.62 6.36 12.43
N ASP A 64 -14.86 5.95 12.70
CA ASP A 64 -15.29 5.54 14.04
C ASP A 64 -14.60 4.23 14.47
N PHE A 65 -14.50 3.25 13.55
CA PHE A 65 -13.77 2.01 13.80
C PHE A 65 -12.30 2.29 14.21
N VAL A 66 -11.62 3.17 13.49
CA VAL A 66 -10.22 3.53 13.79
C VAL A 66 -10.11 4.16 15.18
N LYS A 67 -11.07 5.01 15.54
CA LYS A 67 -11.10 5.71 16.83
C LYS A 67 -11.40 4.78 18.00
N GLU A 68 -12.33 3.85 17.83
CA GLU A 68 -12.77 2.92 18.88
C GLU A 68 -11.69 1.89 19.26
N ASN A 69 -10.88 1.47 18.29
CA ASN A 69 -9.83 0.47 18.50
C ASN A 69 -8.51 1.05 19.08
N ASN A 70 -8.40 2.37 19.21
CA ASN A 70 -7.27 3.06 19.88
C ASN A 70 -5.87 2.56 19.48
N PHE A 71 -5.62 2.49 18.16
CA PHE A 71 -4.34 2.03 17.61
C PHE A 71 -3.16 2.93 18.01
N SER A 72 -1.98 2.34 18.28
CA SER A 72 -0.75 3.11 18.51
C SER A 72 -0.22 3.78 17.24
N TYR A 73 -0.33 3.08 16.12
CA TYR A 73 0.00 3.52 14.76
C TYR A 73 -0.73 2.64 13.75
N ALA A 74 -0.84 3.14 12.52
CA ALA A 74 -1.47 2.45 11.41
C ALA A 74 -0.57 2.45 10.16
N ILE A 75 -0.64 1.37 9.41
CA ILE A 75 -0.11 1.27 8.06
C ILE A 75 -1.32 1.23 7.11
N VAL A 76 -1.34 2.14 6.15
CA VAL A 76 -2.37 2.22 5.11
C VAL A 76 -1.72 1.93 3.76
N VAL A 77 -2.12 0.84 3.13
CA VAL A 77 -1.59 0.45 1.81
C VAL A 77 -2.62 0.76 0.75
N VAL A 78 -2.23 1.58 -0.23
CA VAL A 78 -3.09 1.99 -1.32
C VAL A 78 -2.38 1.90 -2.66
N GLY A 79 -3.12 1.84 -3.78
CA GLY A 79 -2.45 1.72 -5.05
C GLY A 79 -3.30 1.76 -6.31
N GLU A 80 -2.63 1.48 -7.43
CA GLU A 80 -3.24 1.19 -8.72
C GLU A 80 -3.38 -0.33 -8.93
N LEU A 81 -4.45 -0.76 -9.59
CA LEU A 81 -4.56 -2.15 -10.06
C LEU A 81 -3.48 -2.47 -11.11
N PRO A 82 -3.12 -3.75 -11.31
CA PRO A 82 -2.24 -4.16 -12.42
C PRO A 82 -2.77 -3.70 -13.79
N TYR A 83 -1.88 -3.16 -14.63
CA TYR A 83 -2.19 -2.75 -16.01
C TYR A 83 -0.98 -2.89 -16.93
N ALA A 84 -1.20 -3.24 -18.19
CA ALA A 84 -0.17 -3.20 -19.24
C ALA A 84 -0.63 -2.44 -20.49
N GLU A 85 0.31 -1.70 -21.08
CA GLU A 85 0.14 -0.96 -22.35
C GLU A 85 -1.08 -0.03 -22.32
N THR A 86 -1.96 -0.10 -23.31
CA THR A 86 -3.12 0.80 -23.46
C THR A 86 -4.08 0.74 -22.28
N ASN A 87 -4.14 -0.38 -21.55
CA ASN A 87 -4.94 -0.50 -20.33
C ASN A 87 -4.41 0.38 -19.19
N GLY A 88 -3.14 0.78 -19.26
CA GLY A 88 -2.52 1.69 -18.31
C GLY A 88 -2.73 3.17 -18.62
N ASP A 89 -3.20 3.54 -19.81
CA ASP A 89 -3.38 4.93 -20.20
C ASP A 89 -4.40 5.62 -19.29
N ASN A 90 -3.95 6.63 -18.54
CA ASN A 90 -4.77 7.33 -17.57
C ASN A 90 -4.38 8.81 -17.52
N LEU A 91 -5.32 9.70 -17.83
CA LEU A 91 -5.10 11.14 -17.86
C LEU A 91 -5.24 11.81 -16.48
N ASN A 92 -5.87 11.13 -15.52
CA ASN A 92 -6.14 11.68 -14.20
C ASN A 92 -5.05 11.31 -13.19
N LEU A 93 -4.45 10.11 -13.32
CA LEU A 93 -3.39 9.60 -12.44
C LEU A 93 -3.73 9.65 -10.94
N THR A 94 -5.00 9.46 -10.60
CA THR A 94 -5.50 9.45 -9.21
C THR A 94 -5.67 8.03 -8.69
N ILE A 95 -5.40 7.83 -7.40
CA ILE A 95 -5.75 6.58 -6.70
C ILE A 95 -7.28 6.45 -6.65
N ALA A 96 -7.80 5.30 -7.07
CA ALA A 96 -9.25 5.05 -7.09
C ALA A 96 -9.82 4.94 -5.67
N GLN A 97 -11.10 5.29 -5.51
CA GLN A 97 -11.82 5.02 -4.25
C GLN A 97 -11.93 3.51 -4.03
N PRO A 98 -11.76 3.00 -2.80
CA PRO A 98 -11.77 3.74 -1.53
C PRO A 98 -10.38 4.19 -1.00
N GLY A 99 -9.34 4.33 -1.84
CA GLY A 99 -8.00 4.77 -1.42
C GLY A 99 -7.99 6.08 -0.65
N PRO A 100 -8.42 7.20 -1.26
CA PRO A 100 -8.46 8.49 -0.59
C PRO A 100 -9.30 8.54 0.70
N SER A 101 -10.45 7.86 0.72
CA SER A 101 -11.32 7.83 1.91
C SER A 101 -10.66 7.03 3.04
N THR A 102 -10.00 5.92 2.72
CA THR A 102 -9.23 5.12 3.69
C THR A 102 -8.11 5.93 4.32
N ILE A 103 -7.32 6.64 3.51
CA ILE A 103 -6.27 7.55 4.01
C ILE A 103 -6.86 8.60 4.95
N THR A 104 -7.95 9.24 4.54
CA THR A 104 -8.58 10.31 5.33
C THR A 104 -9.14 9.80 6.66
N ASN A 105 -9.81 8.65 6.62
CA ASN A 105 -10.44 8.04 7.80
C ASN A 105 -9.42 7.53 8.82
N VAL A 106 -8.30 6.98 8.35
CA VAL A 106 -7.26 6.42 9.22
C VAL A 106 -6.29 7.50 9.67
N CYS A 107 -5.60 8.15 8.72
CA CYS A 107 -4.52 9.06 9.06
C CYS A 107 -5.01 10.35 9.74
N GLY A 108 -6.29 10.70 9.58
CA GLY A 108 -6.92 11.78 10.35
C GLY A 108 -7.22 11.43 11.82
N LYS A 109 -6.98 10.19 12.27
CA LYS A 109 -7.35 9.70 13.62
C LYS A 109 -6.17 9.09 14.40
N VAL A 110 -5.19 8.53 13.71
CA VAL A 110 -4.03 7.87 14.32
C VAL A 110 -2.77 8.17 13.51
N LYS A 111 -1.60 8.07 14.15
CA LYS A 111 -0.32 8.15 13.44
C LYS A 111 -0.26 7.13 12.31
N CYS A 112 0.10 7.59 11.13
CA CYS A 112 -0.18 6.86 9.89
C CYS A 112 1.01 6.88 8.94
N VAL A 113 1.41 5.69 8.50
CA VAL A 113 2.34 5.51 7.38
C VAL A 113 1.53 5.04 6.18
N VAL A 114 1.62 5.76 5.07
CA VAL A 114 0.97 5.38 3.82
C VAL A 114 1.97 4.75 2.87
N VAL A 115 1.69 3.54 2.41
CA VAL A 115 2.47 2.82 1.39
C VAL A 115 1.68 2.84 0.09
N VAL A 116 2.28 3.39 -0.96
CA VAL A 116 1.66 3.49 -2.29
C VAL A 116 2.28 2.46 -3.23
N ILE A 117 1.45 1.54 -3.71
CA ILE A 117 1.76 0.56 -4.76
C ILE A 117 1.32 1.14 -6.11
N SER A 118 2.25 1.54 -6.96
CA SER A 118 1.92 2.13 -8.26
C SER A 118 3.04 1.94 -9.29
N GLY A 119 2.67 1.84 -10.57
CA GLY A 119 3.65 1.77 -11.66
C GLY A 119 4.30 3.11 -12.00
N ARG A 120 3.82 4.20 -11.40
CA ARG A 120 4.14 5.60 -11.76
C ARG A 120 3.78 6.57 -10.63
N PRO A 121 4.23 7.84 -10.71
CA PRO A 121 3.74 8.89 -9.83
C PRO A 121 2.23 9.08 -9.98
N VAL A 122 1.53 9.17 -8.84
CA VAL A 122 0.09 9.40 -8.75
C VAL A 122 -0.21 10.61 -7.89
N VAL A 123 -1.40 11.19 -8.05
CA VAL A 123 -1.85 12.34 -7.26
C VAL A 123 -2.02 11.92 -5.80
N ILE A 124 -1.13 12.44 -4.94
CA ILE A 124 -1.13 12.18 -3.49
C ILE A 124 -1.12 13.47 -2.65
N GLU A 125 -0.78 14.61 -3.26
CA GLU A 125 -0.64 15.94 -2.62
C GLU A 125 -1.81 16.34 -1.70
N PRO A 126 -3.09 16.10 -2.06
CA PRO A 126 -4.22 16.45 -1.19
C PRO A 126 -4.23 15.77 0.19
N TYR A 127 -3.49 14.67 0.34
CA TYR A 127 -3.50 13.84 1.53
C TYR A 127 -2.21 13.92 2.34
N ILE A 128 -1.13 14.52 1.79
CA ILE A 128 0.20 14.56 2.44
C ILE A 128 0.12 15.16 3.85
N SER A 129 -0.68 16.20 4.06
CA SER A 129 -0.81 16.85 5.37
C SER A 129 -1.46 15.97 6.45
N LEU A 130 -2.09 14.85 6.06
CA LEU A 130 -2.70 13.89 6.98
C LEU A 130 -1.74 12.77 7.36
N MET A 131 -0.67 12.56 6.59
CA MET A 131 0.24 11.42 6.75
C MET A 131 1.44 11.80 7.61
N ASP A 132 1.89 10.90 8.47
CA ASP A 132 3.16 11.08 9.18
C ASP A 132 4.35 10.62 8.33
N ALA A 133 4.13 9.63 7.46
CA ALA A 133 5.12 9.18 6.48
C ALA A 133 4.44 8.64 5.22
N LEU A 134 5.13 8.77 4.08
CA LEU A 134 4.71 8.28 2.78
C LEU A 134 5.84 7.47 2.14
N VAL A 135 5.52 6.25 1.70
CA VAL A 135 6.44 5.35 1.01
C VAL A 135 5.88 5.06 -0.38
N ALA A 136 6.61 5.45 -1.42
CA ALA A 136 6.35 4.98 -2.78
C ALA A 136 7.07 3.65 -2.99
N ALA A 137 6.34 2.54 -2.89
CA ALA A 137 6.87 1.18 -3.00
C ALA A 137 6.87 0.64 -4.44
N TRP A 138 6.31 1.40 -5.38
CA TRP A 138 6.21 1.05 -6.79
C TRP A 138 5.43 -0.26 -7.00
N LEU A 139 5.96 -1.18 -7.81
CA LEU A 139 5.49 -2.55 -7.95
C LEU A 139 6.60 -3.46 -7.38
N PRO A 140 6.59 -3.75 -6.06
CA PRO A 140 7.73 -4.37 -5.37
C PRO A 140 8.00 -5.83 -5.76
N GLY A 141 7.12 -6.48 -6.54
CA GLY A 141 7.31 -7.86 -6.98
C GLY A 141 6.93 -8.85 -5.90
N THR A 142 7.54 -10.04 -5.88
CA THR A 142 7.11 -11.18 -5.04
C THR A 142 7.54 -11.08 -3.57
N GLU A 143 8.53 -10.27 -3.24
CA GLU A 143 9.18 -10.25 -1.93
C GLU A 143 8.67 -9.10 -1.07
N GLY A 144 7.47 -9.24 -0.49
CA GLY A 144 6.85 -8.22 0.37
C GLY A 144 7.72 -7.82 1.57
N GLN A 145 8.65 -8.69 1.99
CA GLN A 145 9.62 -8.41 3.06
C GLN A 145 10.50 -7.18 2.77
N GLY A 146 10.83 -6.91 1.52
CA GLY A 146 11.62 -5.72 1.18
C GLY A 146 10.95 -4.41 1.57
N VAL A 147 9.60 -4.39 1.61
CA VAL A 147 8.84 -3.23 2.11
C VAL A 147 8.98 -3.11 3.63
N THR A 148 8.87 -4.22 4.36
CA THR A 148 8.91 -4.22 5.82
C THR A 148 10.30 -3.98 6.40
N ASP A 149 11.34 -4.47 5.72
CA ASP A 149 12.75 -4.25 6.08
C ASP A 149 13.07 -2.75 6.23
N VAL A 150 12.43 -1.90 5.42
CA VAL A 150 12.59 -0.43 5.50
C VAL A 150 11.60 0.18 6.49
N LEU A 151 10.34 -0.28 6.50
CA LEU A 151 9.31 0.26 7.40
C LEU A 151 9.65 0.07 8.89
N PHE A 152 10.24 -1.07 9.25
CA PHE A 152 10.61 -1.39 10.63
C PHE A 152 12.07 -1.10 10.96
N GLY A 153 12.85 -0.58 9.99
CA GLY A 153 14.16 0.01 10.24
C GLY A 153 15.33 -0.98 10.25
N ASP A 154 15.17 -2.18 9.68
CA ASP A 154 16.29 -3.10 9.43
C ASP A 154 17.28 -2.50 8.42
N TYR A 155 16.76 -1.69 7.49
CA TYR A 155 17.56 -0.90 6.54
C TYR A 155 17.05 0.54 6.42
N LEU A 156 17.97 1.47 6.13
CA LEU A 156 17.63 2.86 5.86
C LEU A 156 17.16 3.04 4.40
N PRO A 157 16.19 3.94 4.14
CA PRO A 157 15.83 4.30 2.77
C PRO A 157 17.03 4.92 2.04
N ALA A 158 17.43 4.33 0.93
CA ALA A 158 18.59 4.78 0.13
C ALA A 158 18.24 5.21 -1.30
N SER A 159 16.95 5.21 -1.66
CA SER A 159 16.48 5.49 -3.01
C SER A 159 16.17 6.97 -3.24
N PHE A 160 16.31 7.40 -4.50
CA PHE A 160 15.92 8.72 -4.98
C PHE A 160 14.82 8.59 -6.03
N LEU A 161 13.97 9.61 -6.14
CA LEU A 161 12.95 9.65 -7.19
C LEU A 161 13.63 9.74 -8.57
N GLY A 162 13.45 8.70 -9.40
CA GLY A 162 13.99 8.64 -10.76
C GLY A 162 13.11 9.32 -11.82
N LEU A 163 11.94 9.81 -11.43
CA LEU A 163 10.92 10.37 -12.32
C LEU A 163 10.57 11.81 -11.91
N GLY A 164 10.39 12.68 -12.91
CA GLY A 164 10.06 14.10 -12.72
C GLY A 164 11.22 15.02 -13.10
N SER A 165 10.91 16.13 -13.75
CA SER A 165 11.86 17.22 -13.97
C SER A 165 11.91 18.09 -12.71
N ARG A 166 13.12 18.58 -12.35
CA ARG A 166 13.21 19.73 -11.44
C ARG A 166 12.54 20.90 -12.15
N GLN A 167 11.36 21.31 -11.69
CA GLN A 167 10.82 22.63 -12.00
C GLN A 167 11.40 23.64 -11.02
#